data_AF-M7TU81-F1
#
_entry.id   AF-M7TU81-F1
#
_cell.length_a   1.000
_cell.length_b   1.000
_cell.length_c   1.000
_cell.angle_alpha   90.00
_cell.angle_beta   90.00
_cell.angle_gamma   90.00
#
_symmetry.space_group_name_H-M   'P 1'
#
loop_
_entity.id
_entity.type
_entity.pdbx_description
1 polymer ?
#
loop_
_entity_poly.entity_id
_entity_poly.type
_entity_poly.pdbx_seq_one_letter_code
_entity_poly.pdbx_strand_id
1 'polypeptide(L)' 'MHIEKEGEVENLDEKNFENLVKFYEEELRRILRGESPVDVLTRSTRGKLRDAGVLNYMNLTWTINDKATKYLR' A
#
# COMPACT_ATOMS: atom_id res chain seq x y z
N MET A 1 35.52 13.98 -18.79
CA MET A 1 34.29 14.74 -18.50
C MET A 1 33.13 13.76 -18.49
N HIS A 2 32.75 13.26 -17.32
CA HIS A 2 31.51 12.51 -17.18
C HIS A 2 30.43 13.52 -16.81
N ILE A 3 29.47 13.70 -17.71
CA ILE A 3 28.32 14.58 -17.49
C ILE A 3 27.35 13.77 -16.64
N GLU A 4 27.25 14.10 -15.36
CA GLU A 4 26.18 13.61 -14.49
C GLU A 4 24.88 14.23 -15.01
N LYS A 5 24.08 13.44 -15.73
CA LYS A 5 22.67 13.77 -15.94
C LYS A 5 21.97 13.45 -14.63
N GLU A 6 21.75 14.46 -13.81
CA GLU A 6 20.76 14.45 -12.73
C GLU A 6 19.36 14.32 -13.35
N GLY A 7 19.04 13.13 -13.85
CA GLY A 7 17.70 12.73 -14.25
C GLY A 7 17.01 12.16 -13.03
N GLU A 8 16.11 12.95 -12.45
CA GLU A 8 14.98 12.56 -11.59
C GLU A 8 15.05 11.12 -11.06
N VAL A 9 15.68 10.93 -9.90
CA VAL A 9 15.36 9.77 -9.05
C VAL A 9 14.00 10.05 -8.42
N GLU A 10 12.94 10.10 -9.24
CA GLU A 10 11.58 9.92 -8.74
C GLU A 10 11.60 8.61 -7.96
N ASN A 11 11.39 8.67 -6.64
CA ASN A 11 11.49 7.54 -5.73
C ASN A 11 10.66 6.37 -6.28
N LEU A 12 11.32 5.40 -6.91
CA LEU A 12 10.69 4.20 -7.48
C LEU A 12 9.86 3.47 -6.43
N ASP A 13 10.29 3.54 -5.17
CA ASP A 13 9.57 3.02 -4.01
C ASP A 13 8.21 3.70 -3.78
N GLU A 14 8.12 5.02 -4.00
CA GLU A 14 6.87 5.76 -3.82
C GLU A 14 5.89 5.50 -4.97
N LYS A 15 6.37 5.44 -6.22
CA LYS A 15 5.55 5.03 -7.36
C LYS A 15 5.05 3.61 -7.22
N ASN A 16 5.91 2.68 -6.76
CA ASN A 16 5.50 1.30 -6.51
C ASN A 16 4.45 1.21 -5.40
N PHE A 17 4.59 2.01 -4.34
CA PHE A 17 3.60 2.09 -3.27
C PHE A 17 2.24 2.58 -3.79
N GLU A 18 2.22 3.71 -4.50
CA GLU A 18 0.98 4.28 -5.05
C GLU A 18 0.31 3.32 -6.03
N ASN A 19 1.07 2.72 -6.94
CA ASN A 19 0.56 1.74 -7.89
C ASN A 19 -0.06 0.54 -7.18
N LEU A 20 0.54 0.09 -6.08
CA LEU A 20 0.01 -1.01 -5.29
C LEU A 20 -1.29 -0.62 -4.58
N VAL A 21 -1.36 0.58 -4.01
CA VAL A 21 -2.59 1.09 -3.38
C VAL A 21 -3.71 1.22 -4.42
N LYS A 22 -3.41 1.74 -5.62
CA LYS A 22 -4.37 1.83 -6.73
C LYS A 22 -4.83 0.46 -7.23
N PHE A 23 -3.92 -0.50 -7.35
CA PHE A 23 -4.26 -1.85 -7.81
C PHE A 23 -5.25 -2.54 -6.86
N TYR A 24 -5.11 -2.33 -5.55
CA TYR A 24 -6.01 -2.88 -4.52
C TYR A 24 -7.02 -1.85 -3.98
N GLU A 25 -7.31 -0.78 -4.72
CA GLU A 25 -8.10 0.35 -4.22
C GLU A 25 -9.48 -0.08 -3.74
N GLU A 26 -10.15 -0.97 -4.48
CA GLU A 26 -11.49 -1.45 -4.16
C GLU A 26 -11.50 -2.23 -2.85
N GLU A 27 -10.61 -3.22 -2.69
CA GLU A 27 -10.47 -4.00 -1.47
C GLU A 27 -10.09 -3.12 -0.27
N LEU A 28 -9.18 -2.17 -0.46
CA LEU A 28 -8.78 -1.26 0.61
C LEU A 28 -9.93 -0.33 1.01
N ARG A 29 -10.75 0.13 0.06
CA ARG A 29 -11.96 0.92 0.36
C ARG A 29 -13.03 0.11 1.11
N ARG A 30 -13.21 -1.17 0.78
CA ARG A 30 -14.09 -2.07 1.53
C ARG A 30 -13.65 -2.20 2.99
N ILE A 31 -12.35 -2.35 3.21
CA ILE A 31 -11.75 -2.36 4.55
C ILE A 31 -11.99 -1.02 5.28
N LEU A 32 -11.79 0.13 4.61
CA LEU A 32 -12.09 1.45 5.19
C LEU A 32 -13.56 1.62 5.60
N ARG A 33 -14.49 0.93 4.92
CA ARG A 33 -15.92 0.94 5.26
C ARG A 33 -16.27 0.00 6.43
N GLY A 34 -15.28 -0.70 6.99
CA GLY A 34 -15.44 -1.57 8.15
C GLY A 34 -15.47 -3.06 7.81
N GLU A 35 -15.28 -3.46 6.56
CA GLU A 35 -15.13 -4.88 6.24
C GLU A 35 -13.81 -5.43 6.79
N SER A 36 -13.86 -6.66 7.29
CA SER A 36 -12.68 -7.31 7.88
C SER A 36 -11.64 -7.63 6.80
N PRO A 37 -10.36 -7.23 6.96
CA PRO A 37 -9.32 -7.53 5.98
C PRO A 37 -9.11 -9.02 5.73
N VAL A 38 -9.50 -9.88 6.68
CA VAL A 38 -9.39 -11.33 6.48
C VAL A 38 -10.40 -11.89 5.50
N ASP A 39 -11.55 -11.22 5.35
CA ASP A 39 -12.65 -11.58 4.45
C ASP A 39 -12.50 -10.92 3.07
N VAL A 40 -11.87 -9.75 3.01
CA VAL A 40 -11.66 -9.00 1.77
C VAL A 40 -10.43 -9.49 0.99
N LEU A 41 -9.33 -9.80 1.69
CA LEU A 41 -8.04 -10.11 1.07
C LEU A 41 -7.65 -11.57 1.32
N THR A 42 -6.87 -12.18 0.42
CA THR A 42 -6.25 -13.48 0.70
C THR A 42 -5.10 -13.34 1.71
N ARG A 43 -4.72 -14.44 2.38
CA ARG A 43 -3.54 -14.46 3.29
C ARG A 43 -2.27 -13.96 2.60
N SER A 44 -2.04 -14.39 1.36
CA SER A 44 -0.87 -13.99 0.57
C SER A 44 -0.90 -12.50 0.22
N THR A 45 -2.07 -11.97 -0.14
CA THR A 45 -2.23 -10.53 -0.43
C THR A 45 -1.99 -9.68 0.81
N ARG A 46 -2.52 -10.08 1.97
CA ARG A 46 -2.25 -9.37 3.24
C ARG A 46 -0.77 -9.30 3.57
N GLY A 47 -0.03 -10.40 3.36
CA GLY A 47 1.42 -10.43 3.51
C GLY A 47 2.13 -9.43 2.59
N LYS A 48 1.82 -9.45 1.29
CA LYS A 48 2.40 -8.53 0.31
C LYS A 48 2.12 -7.07 0.66
N LEU A 49 0.87 -6.74 1.00
CA LEU A 49 0.48 -5.38 1.37
C LEU A 49 1.12 -4.92 2.69
N ARG A 50 1.37 -5.83 3.63
CA ARG A 50 2.13 -5.54 4.84
C ARG A 50 3.58 -5.23 4.54
N ASP A 51 4.22 -6.08 3.74
CA ASP A 51 5.63 -5.95 3.42
C ASP A 51 5.88 -4.68 2.57
N ALA A 52 4.89 -4.24 1.80
CA ALA A 52 4.87 -2.96 1.09
C ALA A 52 4.45 -1.76 1.96
N GLY A 53 4.12 -1.94 3.24
CA GLY A 53 3.72 -0.87 4.16
C GLY A 53 2.31 -0.30 3.93
N VAL A 54 1.48 -0.95 3.10
CA VAL A 54 0.08 -0.56 2.86
C VAL A 54 -0.82 -1.00 4.01
N LEU A 55 -0.57 -2.20 4.55
CA LEU A 55 -1.27 -2.72 5.72
C LEU A 55 -0.32 -2.82 6.92
N ASN A 56 -0.89 -2.68 8.11
CA ASN A 56 -0.25 -2.96 9.37
C ASN A 56 -0.97 -4.14 10.06
N TYR A 57 -0.21 -4.97 10.77
CA TYR A 57 -0.75 -6.01 11.63
C TYR A 57 -0.29 -5.76 13.06
N MET A 58 -1.21 -5.30 13.91
CA MET A 58 -0.94 -4.96 15.30
C MET A 58 -2.12 -5.41 16.17
N ASN A 59 -1.85 -5.90 17.38
CA ASN A 59 -2.89 -6.37 18.32
C ASN A 59 -3.90 -7.35 17.66
N LEU A 60 -3.38 -8.33 16.93
CA LEU A 60 -4.16 -9.33 16.17
C LEU A 60 -5.12 -8.74 15.12
N THR A 61 -4.95 -7.47 14.78
CA THR A 61 -5.85 -6.73 13.88
C THR A 61 -5.08 -6.21 12.68
N TRP A 62 -5.70 -6.34 11.51
CA TRP A 62 -5.20 -5.75 10.25
C TRP A 62 -5.78 -4.35 10.09
N THR A 63 -4.93 -3.36 9.82
CA THR A 63 -5.34 -1.96 9.59
C THR A 63 -4.64 -1.39 8.37
N ILE A 64 -5.26 -0.43 7.70
CA ILE A 64 -4.62 0.28 6.59
C ILE A 64 -3.66 1.32 7.17
N ASN A 65 -2.47 1.42 6.58
CA ASN A 65 -1.47 2.40 6.98
C ASN A 65 -1.97 3.83 6.70
N ASP A 66 -1.62 4.78 7.56
CA ASP A 66 -1.98 6.20 7.38
C ASP A 66 -1.49 6.76 6.05
N LYS A 67 -0.30 6.34 5.57
CA LYS A 67 0.21 6.73 4.26
C LYS A 67 -0.71 6.22 3.15
N ALA A 68 -1.11 4.94 3.18
CA ALA A 68 -2.00 4.34 2.19
C ALA A 68 -3.39 4.99 2.19
N THR A 69 -3.91 5.33 3.37
CA THR A 69 -5.23 5.99 3.52
C THR A 69 -5.32 7.32 2.77
N LYS A 70 -4.20 8.06 2.65
CA LYS A 70 -4.16 9.33 1.89
C LYS A 70 -4.43 9.17 0.40
N TYR A 71 -4.10 8.01 -0.18
CA TYR A 71 -4.31 7.71 -1.60
C TYR A 71 -5.72 7.15 -1.89
N LEU A 72 -6.49 6.82 -0.86
CA LEU A 72 -7.83 6.23 -0.98
C LEU A 72 -8.97 7.26 -0.81
N ARG A 73 -8.62 8.50 -0.47
CA ARG A 73 -9.54 9.64 -0.26
C ARG A 73 -9.99 10.28 -1.56
#